data_AF-A0A8S2RDT3-F1
#
_entry.id   AF-A0A8S2RDT3-F1
#
_cell.length_a   1.000
_cell.length_b   1.000
_cell.length_c   1.000
_cell.angle_alpha   90.00
_cell.angle_beta   90.00
_cell.angle_gamma   90.00
#
_symmetry.space_group_name_H-M   'P 1'
#
loop_
_entity.id
_entity.type
_entity.pdbx_description
1 polymer ?
#
loop_
_entity_poly.entity_id
_entity_poly.type
_entity_poly.pdbx_seq_one_letter_code
_entity_poly.pdbx_strand_id
1 'polypeptide(L)' 'MPSPIKSFPVYIKIRVNDQPTETIVDTGSAISIIRSDFLKTIHHNNLIYQTRTCQTANSTPLTIIGHIKLEIKIKA' A
#
# COMPACT_ATOMS: atom_id res chain seq x y z
N MET A 1 -32.56 12.81 1.77
CA MET A 1 -31.29 12.11 2.06
C MET A 1 -30.18 13.14 2.09
N PRO A 2 -29.36 13.25 3.15
CA PRO A 2 -28.19 14.12 3.10
C PRO A 2 -27.23 13.60 2.02
N SER A 3 -26.64 14.52 1.27
CA SER A 3 -25.60 14.23 0.28
C SER A 3 -24.38 13.60 0.97
N PRO A 4 -23.70 12.62 0.33
CA PRO A 4 -22.49 12.05 0.89
C PRO A 4 -21.45 13.16 1.07
N ILE A 5 -20.90 13.27 2.27
CA ILE A 5 -19.76 14.14 2.54
C ILE A 5 -18.63 13.68 1.63
N LYS A 6 -18.13 14.58 0.78
CA LYS A 6 -16.99 14.31 -0.11
C LYS A 6 -15.75 14.11 0.77
N SER A 7 -15.40 12.87 1.07
CA SER A 7 -14.14 12.56 1.74
C SER A 7 -13.02 12.54 0.71
N PHE A 8 -12.01 13.39 0.91
CA PHE A 8 -10.78 13.31 0.11
C PHE A 8 -9.89 12.18 0.63
N PRO A 9 -9.08 11.53 -0.23
CA PRO A 9 -8.12 10.56 0.25
C PRO A 9 -7.15 11.21 1.24
N VAL A 10 -6.87 10.52 2.34
CA VAL A 10 -5.92 10.99 3.36
C VAL A 10 -4.54 10.48 2.99
N TYR A 11 -3.64 11.40 2.69
CA TYR A 11 -2.24 11.11 2.41
C TYR A 11 -1.39 11.39 3.65
N ILE A 12 -0.49 10.46 3.99
CA ILE A 12 0.46 10.65 5.09
C ILE A 12 1.89 10.38 4.63
N LYS A 13 2.83 11.14 5.20
CA LYS A 13 4.27 10.92 4.99
C LYS A 13 4.74 9.86 5.98
N ILE A 14 5.37 8.82 5.45
CA ILE A 14 5.94 7.72 6.23
C ILE A 14 7.38 7.46 5.82
N ARG A 15 8.07 6.63 6.59
CA ARG A 15 9.31 5.98 6.17
C ARG A 15 9.09 4.48 6.11
N VAL A 16 9.48 3.86 5.01
CA VAL A 16 9.47 2.40 4.82
C VAL A 16 10.90 1.94 4.72
N ASN A 17 11.37 1.16 5.70
CA ASN A 17 12.79 0.81 5.87
C ASN A 17 13.70 2.07 5.71
N ASP A 18 13.36 3.11 6.45
CA ASP A 18 14.00 4.44 6.45
C ASP A 18 13.90 5.28 5.16
N GLN A 19 13.41 4.73 4.05
CA GLN A 19 13.13 5.48 2.83
C GLN A 19 11.85 6.31 2.97
N PRO A 20 11.91 7.65 2.83
CA PRO A 20 10.71 8.49 2.86
C PRO A 20 9.79 8.20 1.68
N THR A 21 8.49 8.14 1.94
CA THR A 21 7.45 8.02 0.91
C THR A 21 6.12 8.61 1.41
N GLU A 22 5.18 8.78 0.49
CA GLU A 22 3.80 9.14 0.78
C GLU A 22 2.89 7.93 0.53
N THR A 23 1.87 7.76 1.37
CA THR A 23 0.90 6.67 1.23
C THR A 23 -0.51 7.16 1.47
N ILE A 24 -1.49 6.38 0.98
CA ILE A 24 -2.91 6.62 1.18
C ILE A 24 -3.37 5.79 2.38
N VAL A 25 -4.09 6.42 3.31
CA VAL A 25 -4.78 5.71 4.38
C VAL A 25 -6.09 5.16 3.83
N ASP A 26 -6.20 3.84 3.74
CA ASP A 26 -7.38 3.13 3.25
C ASP A 26 -7.95 2.21 4.34
N THR A 27 -9.07 2.62 4.94
CA THR A 27 -9.77 1.83 5.96
C THR A 27 -10.62 0.70 5.37
N GLY A 28 -10.80 0.67 4.04
CA GLY A 28 -11.52 -0.40 3.33
C GLY A 28 -10.63 -1.60 2.98
N SER A 29 -9.32 -1.51 3.21
CA SER A 29 -8.37 -2.57 2.90
C SER A 29 -7.92 -3.35 4.15
N ALA A 30 -7.94 -4.67 4.07
CA ALA A 30 -7.42 -5.56 5.11
C ALA A 30 -5.88 -5.72 5.07
N ILE A 31 -5.25 -5.31 3.97
CA ILE A 31 -3.80 -5.43 3.75
C ILE A 31 -3.23 -4.14 3.19
N SER A 32 -1.97 -3.85 3.52
CA SER A 32 -1.22 -2.79 2.84
C SER A 32 -0.68 -3.30 1.51
N ILE A 33 -0.80 -2.48 0.46
CA ILE A 33 -0.26 -2.78 -0.87
C ILE A 33 0.90 -1.82 -1.12
N ILE A 34 2.00 -2.36 -1.62
CA ILE A 34 3.16 -1.58 -2.06
C ILE A 34 3.48 -1.94 -3.50
N ARG A 35 3.88 -0.94 -4.29
CA ARG A 35 4.31 -1.22 -5.66
C ARG A 35 5.66 -1.94 -5.64
N SER A 36 5.83 -2.91 -6.53
CA SER A 36 7.06 -3.71 -6.62
C SER A 36 8.28 -2.89 -7.03
N ASP A 37 8.10 -1.78 -7.74
CA ASP A 37 9.19 -0.89 -8.15
C ASP A 37 9.76 -0.08 -6.97
N PHE A 38 8.94 0.25 -5.96
CA PHE A 38 9.41 0.87 -4.73
C PHE A 38 10.36 -0.05 -3.95
N LEU A 39 10.18 -1.37 -4.03
CA LEU A 39 11.09 -2.30 -3.37
C LEU A 39 12.53 -2.17 -3.91
N LYS A 40 12.72 -1.71 -5.15
CA LYS A 40 14.05 -1.47 -5.73
C LYS A 40 14.79 -0.29 -5.11
N THR A 41 14.11 0.56 -4.34
CA THR A 41 14.68 1.77 -3.74
C THR A 41 15.06 1.59 -2.27
N ILE A 42 14.75 0.43 -1.68
CA ILE A 42 14.96 0.16 -0.25
C ILE A 42 15.73 -1.14 -0.04
N HIS A 43 16.51 -1.22 1.03
CA HIS A 43 17.00 -2.51 1.50
C HIS A 43 15.84 -3.25 2.18
N HIS A 44 15.63 -4.52 1.84
CA HIS A 44 14.57 -5.33 2.41
C HIS A 44 14.95 -6.81 2.45
N ASN A 45 14.33 -7.57 3.35
CA ASN A 45 14.46 -9.03 3.39
C ASN A 45 13.85 -9.66 2.14
N ASN A 46 14.03 -10.98 1.96
CA ASN A 46 13.50 -11.68 0.79
C ASN A 46 11.97 -11.54 0.68
N LEU A 47 11.51 -11.16 -0.51
CA LEU A 47 10.11 -11.24 -0.92
C LEU A 47 9.70 -12.71 -0.96
N ILE A 48 8.62 -13.06 -0.27
CA ILE A 48 8.03 -14.40 -0.37
C ILE A 48 7.05 -14.39 -1.53
N TYR A 49 7.43 -15.03 -2.62
CA TYR A 49 6.62 -15.08 -3.84
C TYR A 49 5.35 -15.89 -3.63
N GLN A 50 4.21 -15.27 -3.92
CA GLN A 50 2.90 -15.88 -3.88
C GLN A 50 1.99 -15.10 -4.82
N THR A 51 1.80 -15.61 -6.02
CA THR A 51 1.03 -14.91 -7.04
C THR A 51 -0.47 -15.13 -6.84
N ARG A 52 -1.23 -14.04 -6.78
CA ARG A 52 -2.68 -14.05 -6.78
C ARG A 52 -3.22 -12.88 -7.58
N THR A 53 -4.23 -13.13 -8.41
CA THR A 53 -4.98 -12.09 -9.09
C THR A 53 -6.31 -11.84 -8.38
N CYS A 54 -6.65 -10.59 -8.16
CA CYS A 54 -7.95 -10.17 -7.65
C CYS A 54 -8.53 -9.04 -8.51
N GLN A 55 -9.83 -8.79 -8.36
CA GLN A 55 -10.50 -7.64 -8.95
C GLN A 55 -10.62 -6.54 -7.90
N THR A 56 -10.30 -5.31 -8.29
CA THR A 56 -10.55 -4.12 -7.47
C THR A 56 -12.02 -3.72 -7.53
N ALA A 57 -12.43 -2.74 -6.70
CA ALA A 57 -13.81 -2.24 -6.67
C ALA A 57 -14.31 -1.68 -8.02
N ASN A 58 -13.40 -1.23 -8.89
CA ASN A 58 -13.70 -0.77 -10.25
C ASN A 58 -13.44 -1.85 -11.32
N SER A 59 -13.40 -3.13 -10.93
CA SER A 59 -13.19 -4.27 -11.84
C SER A 59 -11.88 -4.22 -12.61
N THR A 60 -10.87 -3.55 -12.07
CA THR A 60 -9.52 -3.56 -12.63
C THR A 60 -8.76 -4.76 -12.03
N PRO A 61 -8.09 -5.58 -12.85
CA PRO A 61 -7.30 -6.67 -12.32
C PRO A 61 -6.08 -6.13 -11.56
N LEU A 62 -5.86 -6.65 -10.35
CA LEU A 62 -4.68 -6.43 -9.55
C LEU A 62 -3.94 -7.75 -9.36
N THR A 63 -2.66 -7.77 -9.76
CA THR A 63 -1.77 -8.92 -9.56
C THR A 63 -0.89 -8.67 -8.34
N ILE A 64 -1.11 -9.45 -7.28
CA ILE A 64 -0.24 -9.51 -6.12
C ILE A 64 0.83 -10.57 -6.40
N ILE A 65 2.11 -10.21 -6.31
CA ILE A 65 3.25 -11.08 -6.64
C ILE A 65 3.83 -11.82 -5.42
N GLY A 66 3.46 -11.41 -4.22
CA GLY A 66 3.96 -11.96 -2.97
C GLY A 66 3.72 -11.05 -1.78
N HIS A 67 4.33 -11.42 -0.66
CA HIS A 67 4.30 -10.62 0.57
C HIS A 67 5.71 -10.43 1.14
N ILE A 68 5.90 -9.31 1.84
CA ILE A 68 7.18 -8.93 2.43
C ILE A 68 6.95 -8.19 3.74
N LYS A 69 7.84 -8.41 4.71
CA LYS A 69 7.85 -7.68 5.98
C LYS A 69 8.72 -6.44 5.85
N LEU A 70 8.13 -5.27 6.11
CA LEU A 70 8.80 -3.97 6.07
C LEU A 70 8.59 -3.24 7.40
N GLU A 71 9.57 -2.44 7.81
CA GLU A 71 9.47 -1.50 8.91
C GLU A 71 8.78 -0.22 8.41
N ILE A 72 7.70 0.19 9.09
CA ILE A 72 6.97 1.42 8.76
C ILE A 72 7.05 2.37 9.95
N LYS A 73 7.60 3.57 9.73
CA LYS A 73 7.65 4.66 10.72
C LYS A 73 6.76 5.79 10.24
N ILE A 74 5.75 6.13 11.02
CA ILE A 74 4.96 7.34 10.83
C ILE A 74 5.69 8.45 11.57
N LYS A 75 6.08 9.52 10.87
CA LYS A 75 6.58 10.71 11.57
C LYS A 75 5.36 11.43 12.16
N ALA A 76 5.30 11.50 13.49
CA ALA A 76 4.50 12.48 14.20
C ALA A 76 5.16 13.87 14.09
#